data_AF-A0A1I6MEA4-F1
#
_entry.id   AF-A0A1I6MEA4-F1
#
_cell.length_a   1.000
_cell.length_b   1.000
_cell.length_c   1.000
_cell.angle_alpha   90.00
_cell.angle_beta   90.00
_cell.angle_gamma   90.00
#
_symmetry.space_group_name_H-M   'P 1'
#
loop_
_entity.id
_entity.type
_entity.pdbx_description
1 polymer ?
#
loop_
_entity_poly.entity_id
_entity_poly.type
_entity_poly.pdbx_seq_one_letter_code
_entity_poly.pdbx_strand_id
1 'polypeptide(L)'
;MPLVIEEVFTLGDGSATTVAKNQLAPHSRTPEQLVDIVSRFAASEGWLDRVRLRTEHRWYERLHLGADYDIWVISWMPGQATGFHDHGESAGAFVVTTGVLEEHLPGKRSHAIYPGQPRGFGFEYTHDVRNSSLAPAVSIHAYSPPLSEMNEYELDGTDLVRRDHESEQTSRRDHEGSAQNFKSANWSGSSSIDQMLASARARLRRLTPEAAYEALAKRNAVLVDIRPEAQRTAEGIIPGAFVVERNVLEWRFDPTSEARLAIAVDHDLEVILFCSEGYTSSLAAAALQDLGLWRATDVVGGFHAWCAAGLANAPFG
;
A
#
# COMPACT_ATOMS: atom_id res chain seq x y z
N MET A 1 3.93 -72.22 22.22
CA MET A 1 2.58 -72.33 22.83
C MET A 1 2.69 -73.17 24.09
N PRO A 2 1.82 -73.03 25.12
CA PRO A 2 1.27 -71.78 25.66
C PRO A 2 1.15 -71.76 27.23
N LEU A 3 0.68 -70.62 27.82
CA LEU A 3 -0.24 -70.44 29.00
C LEU A 3 -0.18 -71.42 30.22
N VAL A 4 -0.22 -71.06 31.53
CA VAL A 4 -0.30 -69.81 32.37
C VAL A 4 0.37 -70.12 33.77
N ILE A 5 0.26 -69.46 34.95
CA ILE A 5 -0.60 -68.41 35.59
C ILE A 5 0.16 -67.70 36.77
N GLU A 6 -0.35 -66.55 37.25
CA GLU A 6 -0.49 -66.00 38.66
C GLU A 6 0.56 -66.24 39.79
N GLU A 7 0.68 -65.48 40.91
CA GLU A 7 -0.06 -64.42 41.67
C GLU A 7 1.02 -63.74 42.63
N VAL A 8 1.06 -62.50 43.22
CA VAL A 8 0.39 -61.16 43.17
C VAL A 8 1.34 -60.08 43.80
N PHE A 9 0.89 -58.80 43.88
CA PHE A 9 1.30 -57.70 44.81
C PHE A 9 2.66 -56.98 44.60
N THR A 10 2.83 -55.67 44.87
CA THR A 10 1.96 -54.63 45.51
C THR A 10 1.73 -53.37 44.64
N LEU A 11 0.86 -52.46 45.12
CA LEU A 11 0.47 -51.18 44.50
C LEU A 11 1.60 -50.14 44.35
N GLY A 12 1.45 -49.24 43.38
CA GLY A 12 2.19 -47.98 43.19
C GLY A 12 1.53 -47.11 42.11
N ASP A 13 1.50 -45.78 42.28
CA ASP A 13 0.67 -44.89 41.45
C ASP A 13 1.08 -44.76 39.98
N GLY A 14 0.07 -44.59 39.11
CA GLY A 14 0.25 -44.42 37.68
C GLY A 14 0.22 -42.96 37.24
N SER A 15 1.26 -42.52 36.53
CA SER A 15 1.24 -41.28 35.73
C SER A 15 1.28 -41.64 34.25
N ALA A 16 0.10 -41.66 33.60
CA ALA A 16 -0.04 -41.89 32.17
C ALA A 16 -0.14 -40.54 31.45
N THR A 17 0.84 -40.23 30.60
CA THR A 17 0.94 -38.95 29.89
C THR A 17 -0.18 -38.78 28.85
N THR A 18 -1.30 -38.18 29.27
CA THR A 18 -2.40 -37.83 28.35
C THR A 18 -1.96 -36.68 27.45
N VAL A 19 -1.68 -36.97 26.18
CA VAL A 19 -1.48 -35.96 25.14
C VAL A 19 -2.81 -35.24 24.91
N ALA A 20 -2.96 -34.05 25.48
CA ALA A 20 -4.14 -33.21 25.30
C ALA A 20 -4.28 -32.83 23.82
N LYS A 21 -5.34 -33.30 23.16
CA LYS A 21 -5.74 -32.80 21.84
C LYS A 21 -6.27 -31.39 22.04
N ASN A 22 -5.60 -30.39 21.47
CA ASN A 22 -6.05 -29.00 21.55
C ASN A 22 -7.42 -28.87 20.89
N GLN A 23 -8.48 -28.76 21.70
CA GLN A 23 -9.85 -28.60 21.22
C GLN A 23 -10.12 -27.11 21.05
N LEU A 24 -10.16 -26.67 19.79
CA LEU A 24 -10.72 -25.38 19.39
C LEU A 24 -12.05 -25.14 20.11
N ALA A 25 -12.29 -23.91 20.56
CA ALA A 25 -13.54 -23.53 21.18
C ALA A 25 -14.72 -23.86 20.24
N PRO A 26 -15.90 -24.21 20.77
CA PRO A 26 -17.06 -24.51 19.93
C PRO A 26 -17.33 -23.32 19.00
N HIS A 27 -17.34 -23.61 17.70
CA HIS A 27 -17.52 -22.68 16.57
C HIS A 27 -16.29 -21.91 16.04
N SER A 28 -15.08 -22.08 16.57
CA SER A 28 -13.87 -21.46 15.95
C SER A 28 -13.60 -21.98 14.53
N ARG A 29 -13.17 -21.08 13.64
CA ARG A 29 -12.78 -21.32 12.24
C ARG A 29 -11.27 -21.55 12.13
N THR A 30 -10.85 -22.36 11.15
CA THR A 30 -9.42 -22.53 10.85
C THR A 30 -8.90 -21.38 9.97
N PRO A 31 -7.58 -21.13 9.92
CA PRO A 31 -7.00 -20.09 9.06
C PRO A 31 -7.36 -20.25 7.57
N GLU A 32 -7.49 -21.49 7.08
CA GLU A 32 -7.88 -21.80 5.71
C GLU A 32 -9.36 -21.42 5.45
N GLN A 33 -10.24 -21.67 6.42
CA GLN A 33 -11.64 -21.24 6.35
C GLN A 33 -11.78 -19.72 6.40
N LEU A 34 -10.91 -19.04 7.17
CA LEU A 34 -10.86 -17.59 7.22
C LEU A 34 -10.33 -17.00 5.90
N VAL A 35 -9.34 -17.63 5.27
CA VAL A 35 -8.89 -17.31 3.90
C VAL A 35 -10.06 -17.39 2.91
N ASP A 36 -10.82 -18.49 2.91
CA ASP A 36 -12.02 -18.64 2.08
C ASP A 36 -13.09 -17.58 2.38
N ILE A 37 -13.21 -17.11 3.63
CA ILE A 37 -14.13 -16.04 4.03
C ILE A 37 -13.67 -14.69 3.48
N VAL A 38 -12.42 -14.26 3.73
CA VAL A 38 -11.94 -12.94 3.29
C VAL A 38 -11.88 -12.83 1.77
N SER A 39 -11.50 -13.90 1.05
CA SER A 39 -11.47 -13.90 -0.41
C SER A 39 -12.87 -13.76 -1.02
N ARG A 40 -13.89 -14.47 -0.49
CA ARG A 40 -15.28 -14.32 -0.95
C ARG A 40 -15.89 -12.97 -0.59
N PHE A 41 -15.55 -12.43 0.59
CA PHE A 41 -16.07 -11.13 1.02
C PHE A 41 -15.43 -9.98 0.23
N ALA A 42 -14.11 -10.02 -0.01
CA ALA A 42 -13.43 -9.04 -0.87
C ALA A 42 -14.00 -9.01 -2.30
N ALA A 43 -14.49 -10.14 -2.80
CA ALA A 43 -15.13 -10.28 -4.10
C ALA A 43 -16.64 -9.92 -4.13
N SER A 44 -17.26 -9.57 -2.99
CA SER A 44 -18.65 -9.11 -2.95
C SER A 44 -18.77 -7.59 -3.10
N GLU A 45 -19.97 -7.11 -3.44
CA GLU A 45 -20.26 -5.68 -3.56
C GLU A 45 -20.55 -5.02 -2.19
N GLY A 46 -20.75 -3.70 -2.18
CA GLY A 46 -21.31 -2.92 -1.06
C GLY A 46 -20.39 -2.64 0.14
N TRP A 47 -19.24 -3.32 0.27
CA TRP A 47 -18.27 -3.00 1.33
C TRP A 47 -17.38 -1.80 0.98
N LEU A 48 -17.10 -1.57 -0.31
CA LEU A 48 -16.19 -0.51 -0.76
C LEU A 48 -16.73 0.89 -0.42
N ASP A 49 -18.05 1.08 -0.50
CA ASP A 49 -18.72 2.34 -0.15
C ASP A 49 -18.62 2.71 1.34
N ARG A 50 -18.22 1.77 2.21
CA ARG A 50 -17.94 2.02 3.62
C ARG A 50 -16.51 2.56 3.84
N VAL A 51 -15.57 2.23 2.95
CA VAL A 51 -14.13 2.61 3.09
C VAL A 51 -13.94 4.11 3.21
N ARG A 52 -13.20 4.56 4.24
CA ARG A 52 -12.78 5.95 4.41
C ARG A 52 -11.27 6.03 4.48
N LEU A 53 -10.64 6.60 3.45
CA LEU A 53 -9.24 6.97 3.52
C LEU A 53 -9.05 8.07 4.59
N ARG A 54 -8.14 7.82 5.53
CA ARG A 54 -7.80 8.71 6.65
C ARG A 54 -6.29 8.74 6.83
N THR A 55 -5.77 9.94 7.02
CA THR A 55 -4.35 10.28 6.89
C THR A 55 -3.72 10.52 8.26
N GLU A 56 -4.54 11.02 9.18
CA GLU A 56 -4.29 11.21 10.59
C GLU A 56 -4.08 9.87 11.31
N HIS A 57 -4.94 8.89 11.04
CA HIS A 57 -4.97 7.58 11.70
C HIS A 57 -5.34 6.48 10.70
N ARG A 58 -4.86 5.24 10.92
CA ARG A 58 -5.29 4.07 10.17
C ARG A 58 -6.79 3.84 10.42
N TRP A 59 -7.61 3.93 9.38
CA TRP A 59 -9.06 3.77 9.51
C TRP A 59 -9.48 2.32 9.29
N TYR A 60 -10.41 1.86 10.11
CA TYR A 60 -10.97 0.51 10.07
C TYR A 60 -12.43 0.51 10.53
N GLU A 61 -13.20 -0.46 10.04
CA GLU A 61 -14.62 -0.63 10.38
C GLU A 61 -15.00 -2.12 10.39
N ARG A 62 -15.75 -2.56 11.41
CA ARG A 62 -16.33 -3.91 11.45
C ARG A 62 -17.49 -4.01 10.47
N LEU A 63 -17.30 -4.80 9.43
CA LEU A 63 -18.27 -5.02 8.37
C LEU A 63 -19.31 -6.08 8.72
N HIS A 64 -18.89 -7.13 9.43
CA HIS A 64 -19.73 -8.23 9.91
C HIS A 64 -19.34 -8.60 11.34
N LEU A 65 -20.30 -9.06 12.15
CA LEU A 65 -20.07 -9.70 13.45
C LEU A 65 -21.00 -10.92 13.54
N GLY A 66 -20.43 -12.11 13.53
CA GLY A 66 -21.11 -13.38 13.76
C GLY A 66 -20.91 -13.90 15.18
N ALA A 67 -21.37 -15.13 15.43
CA ALA A 67 -21.07 -15.83 16.68
C ALA A 67 -19.71 -16.56 16.62
N ASP A 68 -19.21 -16.81 15.42
CA ASP A 68 -18.06 -17.65 15.11
C ASP A 68 -16.88 -16.87 14.50
N TYR A 69 -17.13 -15.77 13.79
CA TYR A 69 -16.09 -14.86 13.31
C TYR A 69 -16.62 -13.43 13.17
N ASP A 70 -15.72 -12.45 13.06
CA ASP A 70 -16.05 -11.13 12.53
C ASP A 70 -15.23 -10.78 11.27
N ILE A 71 -15.66 -9.75 10.54
CA ILE A 71 -14.97 -9.24 9.35
C ILE A 71 -14.77 -7.74 9.51
N TRP A 72 -13.55 -7.28 9.25
CA TRP A 72 -13.16 -5.88 9.27
C TRP A 72 -12.62 -5.45 7.91
N VAL A 73 -12.83 -4.19 7.55
CA VAL A 73 -12.05 -3.52 6.50
C VAL A 73 -11.05 -2.58 7.16
N ILE A 74 -9.85 -2.49 6.61
CA ILE A 74 -8.81 -1.56 7.03
C ILE A 74 -8.28 -0.85 5.79
N SER A 75 -8.14 0.47 5.87
CA SER A 75 -7.48 1.29 4.84
C SER A 75 -6.19 1.91 5.37
N TRP A 76 -5.19 1.95 4.50
CA TRP A 76 -3.81 2.25 4.85
C TRP A 76 -3.28 3.35 3.92
N MET A 77 -3.08 4.55 4.45
CA MET A 77 -2.34 5.58 3.72
C MET A 77 -0.82 5.25 3.76
N PRO A 78 -0.01 5.80 2.84
CA PRO A 78 1.45 5.64 2.85
C PRO A 78 2.09 5.78 4.24
N GLY A 79 3.06 4.92 4.57
CA GLY A 79 3.74 4.91 5.86
C GLY A 79 2.90 4.46 7.07
N GLN A 80 1.59 4.21 6.94
CA GLN A 80 0.80 3.66 8.05
C GLN A 80 1.15 2.19 8.29
N ALA A 81 1.38 1.84 9.55
CA ALA A 81 1.77 0.51 10.04
C ALA A 81 0.92 0.11 11.25
N THR A 82 0.80 -1.19 11.56
CA THR A 82 0.20 -1.64 12.83
C THR A 82 1.14 -1.46 14.01
N GLY A 83 2.45 -1.60 13.80
CA GLY A 83 3.36 -2.05 14.86
C GLY A 83 3.27 -3.57 15.01
N PHE A 84 4.16 -4.18 15.79
CA PHE A 84 4.05 -5.61 16.09
C PHE A 84 2.86 -5.83 17.02
N HIS A 85 1.96 -6.73 16.64
CA HIS A 85 0.76 -7.02 17.41
C HIS A 85 0.34 -8.49 17.28
N ASP A 86 -0.30 -9.01 18.33
CA ASP A 86 -0.99 -10.31 18.33
C ASP A 86 -2.50 -10.16 18.09
N HIS A 87 -3.23 -11.26 18.26
CA HIS A 87 -4.67 -11.38 17.98
C HIS A 87 -5.46 -11.95 19.18
N GLY A 88 -4.89 -11.90 20.38
CA GLY A 88 -5.41 -12.62 21.56
C GLY A 88 -5.56 -14.13 21.27
N GLU A 89 -6.73 -14.69 21.57
CA GLU A 89 -7.07 -16.09 21.27
C GLU A 89 -7.50 -16.33 19.80
N SER A 90 -7.51 -15.30 18.95
CA SER A 90 -8.11 -15.34 17.62
C SER A 90 -7.14 -15.87 16.56
N ALA A 91 -7.54 -16.92 15.82
CA ALA A 91 -6.97 -17.16 14.50
C ALA A 91 -7.47 -16.08 13.53
N GLY A 92 -6.72 -15.79 12.48
CA GLY A 92 -7.05 -14.73 11.53
C GLY A 92 -6.75 -15.07 10.07
N ALA A 93 -7.35 -14.30 9.18
CA ALA A 93 -6.87 -14.17 7.81
C ALA A 93 -7.13 -12.77 7.27
N PHE A 94 -6.34 -12.35 6.27
CA PHE A 94 -6.56 -11.11 5.54
C PHE A 94 -6.22 -11.22 4.07
N VAL A 95 -6.78 -10.33 3.26
CA VAL A 95 -6.48 -10.18 1.84
C VAL A 95 -6.38 -8.70 1.49
N VAL A 96 -5.34 -8.32 0.74
CA VAL A 96 -5.23 -6.99 0.14
C VAL A 96 -6.23 -6.91 -1.03
N THR A 97 -7.00 -5.84 -1.10
CA THR A 97 -8.00 -5.60 -2.17
C THR A 97 -7.58 -4.48 -3.11
N THR A 98 -6.71 -3.57 -2.66
CA THR A 98 -6.16 -2.46 -3.45
C THR A 98 -4.83 -2.02 -2.85
N GLY A 99 -3.90 -1.50 -3.67
CA GLY A 99 -2.55 -1.12 -3.24
C GLY A 99 -1.66 -2.33 -2.96
N VAL A 100 -0.60 -2.14 -2.17
CA VAL A 100 0.32 -3.20 -1.72
C VAL A 100 0.61 -2.98 -0.23
N LEU A 101 0.67 -4.05 0.54
CA LEU A 101 1.12 -4.03 1.93
C LEU A 101 2.39 -4.87 2.08
N GLU A 102 3.20 -4.56 3.08
CA GLU A 102 4.28 -5.42 3.55
C GLU A 102 3.88 -6.05 4.89
N GLU A 103 4.05 -7.36 5.02
CA GLU A 103 4.08 -8.03 6.32
C GLU A 103 5.53 -8.13 6.81
N HIS A 104 5.77 -7.70 8.05
CA HIS A 104 7.02 -7.82 8.78
C HIS A 104 6.81 -8.82 9.92
N LEU A 105 7.70 -9.81 10.03
CA LEU A 105 7.65 -10.82 11.09
C LEU A 105 8.94 -10.76 11.94
N PRO A 106 8.88 -10.99 13.27
CA PRO A 106 10.05 -10.92 14.13
C PRO A 106 11.21 -11.79 13.63
N GLY A 107 12.40 -11.19 13.56
CA GLY A 107 13.63 -11.86 13.09
C GLY A 107 13.65 -12.29 11.61
N LYS A 108 12.65 -11.95 10.80
CA LYS A 108 12.52 -12.38 9.40
C LYS A 108 12.59 -11.19 8.44
N ARG A 109 12.78 -11.47 7.14
CA ARG A 109 12.62 -10.47 6.08
C ARG A 109 11.14 -10.15 5.87
N SER A 110 10.84 -8.91 5.50
CA SER A 110 9.49 -8.51 5.12
C SER A 110 9.05 -9.17 3.80
N HIS A 111 7.73 -9.24 3.60
CA HIS A 111 7.11 -9.84 2.43
C HIS A 111 6.02 -8.92 1.89
N ALA A 112 6.12 -8.54 0.61
CA ALA A 112 5.10 -7.75 -0.07
C ALA A 112 3.89 -8.63 -0.46
N ILE A 113 2.69 -8.15 -0.13
CA ILE A 113 1.40 -8.81 -0.34
C ILE A 113 0.62 -7.95 -1.34
N TYR A 114 0.30 -8.56 -2.48
CA TYR A 114 -0.38 -7.91 -3.60
C TYR A 114 -1.90 -8.18 -3.56
N PRO A 115 -2.72 -7.41 -4.30
CA PRO A 115 -4.16 -7.61 -4.33
C PRO A 115 -4.58 -9.03 -4.70
N GLY A 116 -5.56 -9.57 -4.00
CA GLY A 116 -6.07 -10.93 -4.23
C GLY A 116 -5.20 -12.06 -3.67
N GLN A 117 -4.13 -11.76 -2.92
CA GLN A 117 -3.31 -12.75 -2.23
C GLN A 117 -3.72 -12.86 -0.75
N PRO A 118 -4.58 -13.83 -0.37
CA PRO A 118 -5.00 -14.00 1.01
C PRO A 118 -3.89 -14.67 1.85
N ARG A 119 -3.86 -14.34 3.14
CA ARG A 119 -2.92 -14.85 4.14
C ARG A 119 -3.69 -15.24 5.40
N GLY A 120 -3.62 -16.52 5.78
CA GLY A 120 -4.16 -17.03 7.05
C GLY A 120 -3.07 -17.25 8.09
N PHE A 121 -3.42 -17.13 9.36
CA PHE A 121 -2.55 -17.34 10.52
C PHE A 121 -3.31 -17.83 11.77
N GLY A 122 -2.59 -18.47 12.70
CA GLY A 122 -3.13 -18.91 14.00
C GLY A 122 -2.99 -17.84 15.08
N PHE A 123 -3.48 -18.12 16.29
CA PHE A 123 -3.47 -17.18 17.43
C PHE A 123 -2.06 -16.80 17.92
N GLU A 124 -1.10 -17.74 17.88
CA GLU A 124 0.34 -17.56 18.19
C GLU A 124 1.10 -16.61 17.22
N TYR A 125 0.40 -15.80 16.41
CA TYR A 125 0.99 -15.09 15.27
C TYR A 125 1.08 -13.58 15.52
N THR A 126 2.30 -13.13 15.86
CA THR A 126 2.65 -11.71 16.00
C THR A 126 3.28 -11.19 14.71
N HIS A 127 2.73 -10.11 14.15
CA HIS A 127 3.26 -9.47 12.93
C HIS A 127 3.06 -7.95 12.93
N ASP A 128 3.71 -7.25 12.00
CA ASP A 128 3.45 -5.83 11.69
C ASP A 128 3.11 -5.69 10.20
N VAL A 129 1.94 -5.13 9.90
CA VAL A 129 1.46 -4.90 8.54
C VAL A 129 1.61 -3.41 8.21
N ARG A 130 2.32 -3.10 7.12
CA ARG A 130 2.73 -1.74 6.75
C ARG A 130 2.37 -1.41 5.32
N ASN A 131 1.95 -0.17 5.05
CA ASN A 131 1.94 0.38 3.70
C ASN A 131 3.25 1.14 3.44
N SER A 132 4.31 0.43 3.03
CA SER A 132 5.59 1.03 2.65
C SER A 132 5.56 1.72 1.26
N SER A 133 4.40 1.78 0.59
CA SER A 133 4.23 2.34 -0.75
C SER A 133 3.74 3.79 -0.73
N LEU A 134 3.76 4.46 -1.89
CA LEU A 134 3.27 5.83 -2.08
C LEU A 134 1.77 5.90 -2.45
N ALA A 135 1.11 4.75 -2.60
CA ALA A 135 -0.33 4.67 -2.91
C ALA A 135 -1.12 4.20 -1.69
N PRO A 136 -2.38 4.62 -1.50
CA PRO A 136 -3.26 4.01 -0.51
C PRO A 136 -3.47 2.52 -0.78
N ALA A 137 -3.55 1.72 0.29
CA ALA A 137 -3.92 0.32 0.24
C ALA A 137 -5.19 0.04 1.06
N VAL A 138 -5.88 -1.05 0.74
CA VAL A 138 -7.09 -1.51 1.44
C VAL A 138 -7.03 -3.02 1.59
N SER A 139 -7.51 -3.53 2.73
CA SER A 139 -7.52 -4.96 3.05
C SER A 139 -8.77 -5.37 3.81
N ILE A 140 -9.29 -6.56 3.52
CA ILE A 140 -10.33 -7.23 4.31
C ILE A 140 -9.66 -8.23 5.26
N HIS A 141 -10.06 -8.24 6.52
CA HIS A 141 -9.58 -9.10 7.59
C HIS A 141 -10.76 -9.87 8.20
N ALA A 142 -10.53 -11.09 8.69
CA ALA A 142 -11.51 -11.85 9.45
C ALA A 142 -10.83 -12.65 10.57
N TYR A 143 -11.47 -12.69 11.75
CA TYR A 143 -10.92 -13.30 12.96
C TYR A 143 -11.90 -14.31 13.57
N SER A 144 -11.38 -15.42 14.10
CA SER A 144 -12.18 -16.45 14.79
C SER A 144 -11.45 -17.02 16.02
N PRO A 145 -12.05 -16.99 17.23
CA PRO A 145 -13.31 -16.31 17.57
C PRO A 145 -13.32 -14.80 17.20
N PRO A 146 -14.49 -14.13 17.17
CA PRO A 146 -14.57 -12.71 16.85
C PRO A 146 -13.64 -11.88 17.74
N LEU A 147 -12.87 -10.96 17.14
CA LEU A 147 -11.76 -10.30 17.82
C LEU A 147 -12.20 -9.50 19.05
N SER A 148 -11.68 -9.87 20.22
CA SER A 148 -11.92 -9.22 21.51
C SER A 148 -10.82 -8.24 21.92
N GLU A 149 -9.56 -8.63 21.74
CA GLU A 149 -8.36 -7.87 22.10
C GLU A 149 -7.20 -8.14 21.12
N MET A 150 -6.23 -7.23 21.11
CA MET A 150 -4.94 -7.33 20.43
C MET A 150 -3.89 -6.71 21.34
N ASN A 151 -2.74 -7.35 21.52
CA ASN A 151 -1.63 -6.80 22.29
C ASN A 151 -0.60 -6.17 21.37
N GLU A 152 -0.17 -4.95 21.68
CA GLU A 152 0.94 -4.28 20.98
C GLU A 152 2.30 -4.63 21.62
N TYR A 153 3.32 -4.71 20.77
CA TYR A 153 4.69 -5.04 21.15
C TYR A 153 5.69 -4.06 20.53
N GLU A 154 6.73 -3.73 21.28
CA GLU A 154 7.95 -3.10 20.75
C GLU A 154 9.05 -4.17 20.58
N LEU A 155 10.00 -3.89 19.69
CA LEU A 155 11.11 -4.79 19.41
C LEU A 155 12.38 -4.28 20.12
N ASP A 156 12.79 -4.95 21.19
CA ASP A 156 14.07 -4.67 21.86
C ASP A 156 15.13 -5.68 21.38
N GLY A 157 16.01 -5.21 20.49
CA GLY A 157 17.00 -6.07 19.82
C GLY A 157 16.35 -7.12 18.91
N THR A 158 16.16 -8.33 19.43
CA THR A 158 15.46 -9.44 18.77
C THR A 158 14.10 -9.76 19.38
N ASP A 159 13.82 -9.24 20.56
CA ASP A 159 12.80 -9.76 21.47
C ASP A 159 11.59 -8.83 21.47
N LEU A 160 10.39 -9.42 21.58
CA LEU A 160 9.14 -8.67 21.61
C LEU A 160 8.74 -8.34 23.06
N VAL A 161 8.76 -7.06 23.40
CA VAL A 161 8.33 -6.56 24.71
C VAL A 161 6.92 -6.02 24.58
N ARG A 162 5.96 -6.61 25.30
CA ARG A 162 4.56 -6.15 25.30
C ARG A 162 4.47 -4.73 25.87
N ARG A 163 3.67 -3.86 25.25
CA ARG A 163 3.28 -2.58 25.84
C ARG A 163 2.24 -2.81 26.93
N ASP A 164 2.59 -2.56 28.18
CA ASP A 164 1.62 -2.57 29.28
C ASP A 164 0.76 -1.31 29.26
N HIS A 165 -0.54 -1.48 29.04
CA HIS A 165 -1.54 -0.44 29.30
C HIS A 165 -1.91 -0.46 30.79
N GLU A 166 -1.21 0.33 31.62
CA GLU A 166 -1.56 0.48 33.04
C GLU A 166 -3.02 0.94 33.21
N SER A 167 -3.73 0.31 34.16
CA SER A 167 -5.19 0.28 34.17
C SER A 167 -5.83 1.32 35.11
N GLU A 168 -6.29 2.43 34.53
CA GLU A 168 -7.14 3.40 35.23
C GLU A 168 -8.57 2.86 35.48
N GLN A 169 -8.73 1.96 36.46
CA GLN A 169 -10.03 1.58 37.02
C GLN A 169 -10.19 1.97 38.49
N THR A 170 -10.66 3.19 38.74
CA THR A 170 -11.25 3.57 40.04
C THR A 170 -12.56 4.34 39.88
N SER A 171 -13.55 4.00 40.72
CA SER A 171 -14.89 4.61 40.86
C SER A 171 -15.81 4.68 39.63
N ARG A 172 -16.72 3.68 39.57
CA ARG A 172 -18.19 3.84 39.72
C ARG A 172 -18.74 5.28 39.51
N ARG A 173 -19.81 5.50 38.75
CA ARG A 173 -20.91 4.60 38.35
C ARG A 173 -21.69 5.15 37.14
N ASP A 174 -22.51 4.28 36.53
CA ASP A 174 -23.70 4.57 35.71
C ASP A 174 -23.56 5.60 34.58
N HIS A 175 -23.59 5.15 33.31
CA HIS A 175 -24.15 5.92 32.18
C HIS A 175 -24.54 5.02 31.00
N GLU A 176 -25.63 5.38 30.33
CA GLU A 176 -25.96 4.92 28.98
C GLU A 176 -25.23 5.78 27.94
N GLY A 177 -24.89 5.20 26.79
CA GLY A 177 -24.89 5.91 25.51
C GLY A 177 -23.79 6.94 25.18
N SER A 178 -22.97 6.57 24.19
CA SER A 178 -22.44 7.45 23.12
C SER A 178 -21.13 8.25 23.35
N ALA A 179 -20.41 8.36 22.22
CA ALA A 179 -19.47 9.41 21.81
C ALA A 179 -18.20 9.75 22.63
N GLN A 180 -17.06 9.44 21.99
CA GLN A 180 -15.81 10.23 21.95
C GLN A 180 -15.04 10.49 23.26
N ASN A 181 -13.93 9.76 23.46
CA ASN A 181 -12.58 10.33 23.31
C ASN A 181 -11.48 9.27 23.38
N PHE A 182 -10.36 9.46 22.67
CA PHE A 182 -9.08 9.82 23.31
C PHE A 182 -7.94 10.10 22.30
N LYS A 183 -7.18 11.17 22.61
CA LYS A 183 -5.78 11.45 22.22
C LYS A 183 -5.36 11.21 20.76
N SER A 184 -5.37 12.31 19.99
CA SER A 184 -4.62 12.49 18.75
C SER A 184 -3.13 12.15 18.89
N ALA A 185 -2.64 11.19 18.10
CA ALA A 185 -1.21 10.97 17.83
C ALA A 185 -0.80 11.59 16.47
N ASN A 186 0.51 11.75 16.24
CA ASN A 186 1.04 12.59 15.16
C ASN A 186 0.67 12.16 13.73
N TRP A 187 0.41 13.16 12.88
CA TRP A 187 0.16 13.02 11.45
C TRP A 187 1.46 12.68 10.69
N SER A 188 1.46 11.62 9.89
CA SER A 188 2.58 11.31 8.96
C SER A 188 2.22 10.46 7.73
N GLY A 189 0.93 10.24 7.43
CA GLY A 189 0.51 9.16 6.52
C GLY A 189 0.05 9.52 5.09
N SER A 190 -0.50 10.71 4.81
CA SER A 190 -0.85 11.05 3.41
C SER A 190 0.32 11.65 2.67
N SER A 191 0.72 11.07 1.54
CA SER A 191 1.45 11.80 0.51
C SER A 191 0.56 12.90 -0.06
N SER A 192 0.89 14.17 0.21
CA SER A 192 0.31 15.32 -0.49
C SER A 192 0.72 15.33 -1.97
N ILE A 193 0.09 16.19 -2.77
CA ILE A 193 0.53 16.42 -4.15
C ILE A 193 2.01 16.86 -4.22
N ASP A 194 2.48 17.62 -3.23
CA ASP A 194 3.88 18.05 -3.12
C ASP A 194 4.82 16.87 -2.81
N GLN A 195 4.40 15.92 -1.98
CA GLN A 195 5.18 14.72 -1.68
C GLN A 195 5.19 13.73 -2.85
N MET A 196 4.07 13.56 -3.55
CA MET A 196 4.00 12.80 -4.81
C MET A 196 4.92 13.42 -5.87
N LEU A 197 4.87 14.75 -6.03
CA LEU A 197 5.71 15.52 -6.93
C LEU A 197 7.20 15.46 -6.55
N ALA A 198 7.53 15.57 -5.26
CA ALA A 198 8.90 15.46 -4.77
C ALA A 198 9.45 14.04 -5.03
N SER A 199 8.66 13.00 -4.76
CA SER A 199 9.06 11.62 -5.04
C SER A 199 9.21 11.35 -6.53
N ALA A 200 8.36 11.91 -7.40
CA ALA A 200 8.53 11.84 -8.84
C ALA A 200 9.84 12.52 -9.26
N ARG A 201 10.04 13.77 -8.84
CA ARG A 201 11.25 14.56 -9.17
C ARG A 201 12.54 13.92 -8.64
N ALA A 202 12.51 13.19 -7.52
CA ALA A 202 13.65 12.45 -6.99
C ALA A 202 14.14 11.32 -7.93
N ARG A 203 13.30 10.83 -8.85
CA ARG A 203 13.68 9.85 -9.89
C ARG A 203 14.19 10.48 -11.19
N LEU A 204 14.04 11.79 -11.35
CA LEU A 204 14.29 12.49 -12.61
C LEU A 204 15.57 13.33 -12.55
N ARG A 205 16.49 13.10 -13.49
CA ARG A 205 17.56 14.06 -13.81
C ARG A 205 17.02 15.20 -14.68
N ARG A 206 16.14 16.02 -14.09
CA ARG A 206 15.44 17.14 -14.72
C ARG A 206 16.42 18.08 -15.44
N LEU A 207 15.96 18.70 -16.53
CA LEU A 207 16.78 19.59 -17.35
C LEU A 207 16.34 21.05 -17.20
N THR A 208 17.28 21.99 -17.17
CA THR A 208 16.95 23.41 -17.42
C THR A 208 16.53 23.58 -18.89
N PRO A 209 15.83 24.67 -19.27
CA PRO A 209 15.44 24.89 -20.65
C PRO A 209 16.62 24.85 -21.64
N GLU A 210 17.77 25.40 -21.27
CA GLU A 210 18.99 25.40 -22.07
C GLU A 210 19.60 23.99 -22.16
N ALA A 211 19.62 23.25 -21.06
CA ALA A 211 20.09 21.85 -21.02
C ALA A 211 19.16 20.89 -21.79
N ALA A 212 17.87 21.23 -21.92
CA ALA A 212 16.91 20.56 -22.78
C ALA A 212 17.10 20.93 -24.26
N TYR A 213 17.24 22.21 -24.59
CA TYR A 213 17.58 22.67 -25.95
C TYR A 213 18.87 22.01 -26.48
N GLU A 214 19.91 21.98 -25.65
CA GLU A 214 21.18 21.30 -25.93
C GLU A 214 21.03 19.76 -26.04
N ALA A 215 20.03 19.17 -25.39
CA ALA A 215 19.73 17.75 -25.57
C ALA A 215 19.21 17.46 -26.98
N LEU A 216 18.30 18.27 -27.50
CA LEU A 216 17.71 18.10 -28.84
C LEU A 216 18.75 18.25 -29.96
N ALA A 217 19.78 19.08 -29.73
CA ALA A 217 20.86 19.30 -30.68
C ALA A 217 21.97 18.22 -30.65
N LYS A 218 22.18 17.56 -29.49
CA LYS A 218 23.37 16.71 -29.24
C LYS A 218 23.05 15.25 -28.85
N ARG A 219 21.79 14.90 -28.62
CA ARG A 219 21.33 13.56 -28.22
C ARG A 219 20.13 13.15 -29.09
N ASN A 220 19.86 11.85 -29.19
CA ASN A 220 18.59 11.35 -29.77
C ASN A 220 17.46 11.57 -28.75
N ALA A 221 17.06 12.84 -28.59
CA ALA A 221 16.10 13.30 -27.60
C ALA A 221 14.95 14.04 -28.29
N VAL A 222 13.74 13.91 -27.72
CA VAL A 222 12.53 14.56 -28.22
C VAL A 222 11.94 15.46 -27.15
N LEU A 223 11.53 16.67 -27.54
CA LEU A 223 10.76 17.56 -26.68
C LEU A 223 9.27 17.29 -26.89
N VAL A 224 8.51 17.15 -25.80
CA VAL A 224 7.09 16.80 -25.86
C VAL A 224 6.26 17.79 -25.04
N ASP A 225 5.32 18.45 -25.71
CA ASP A 225 4.33 19.31 -25.09
C ASP A 225 3.14 18.46 -24.61
N ILE A 226 2.94 18.40 -23.30
CA ILE A 226 1.83 17.64 -22.69
C ILE A 226 0.65 18.53 -22.28
N ARG A 227 0.70 19.84 -22.57
CA ARG A 227 -0.37 20.80 -22.24
C ARG A 227 -1.60 20.59 -23.14
N PRO A 228 -2.83 20.74 -22.63
CA PRO A 228 -4.05 20.75 -23.45
C PRO A 228 -4.05 21.86 -24.50
N GLU A 229 -4.78 21.67 -25.60
CA GLU A 229 -4.86 22.64 -26.70
C GLU A 229 -5.19 24.06 -26.24
N ALA A 230 -6.24 24.24 -25.43
CA ALA A 230 -6.63 25.56 -24.92
C ALA A 230 -5.48 26.30 -24.18
N GLN A 231 -4.57 25.56 -23.55
CA GLN A 231 -3.39 26.13 -22.90
C GLN A 231 -2.28 26.46 -23.90
N ARG A 232 -2.04 25.62 -24.91
CA ARG A 232 -1.13 25.95 -26.03
C ARG A 232 -1.60 27.18 -26.81
N THR A 233 -2.92 27.34 -27.00
CA THR A 233 -3.55 28.49 -27.64
C THR A 233 -3.39 29.79 -26.84
N ALA A 234 -3.38 29.71 -25.50
CA ALA A 234 -3.23 30.87 -24.62
C ALA A 234 -1.76 31.26 -24.38
N GLU A 235 -0.86 30.28 -24.22
CA GLU A 235 0.54 30.49 -23.85
C GLU A 235 1.48 30.57 -25.08
N GLY A 236 1.14 29.92 -26.20
CA GLY A 236 2.04 29.67 -27.33
C GLY A 236 2.69 28.28 -27.28
N ILE A 237 3.53 27.98 -28.27
CA ILE A 237 4.16 26.66 -28.51
C ILE A 237 5.68 26.76 -28.62
N ILE A 238 6.37 25.62 -28.46
CA ILE A 238 7.80 25.47 -28.78
C ILE A 238 7.91 24.82 -30.17
N PRO A 239 8.45 25.50 -31.19
CA PRO A 239 8.62 24.93 -32.52
C PRO A 239 9.43 23.63 -32.51
N GLY A 240 8.94 22.58 -33.17
CA GLY A 240 9.59 21.27 -33.24
C GLY A 240 9.30 20.33 -32.06
N ALA A 241 8.54 20.76 -31.04
CA ALA A 241 8.04 19.85 -30.02
C ALA A 241 6.94 18.92 -30.56
N PHE A 242 6.93 17.67 -30.12
CA PHE A 242 5.82 16.74 -30.34
C PHE A 242 4.66 17.13 -29.42
N VAL A 243 3.47 17.36 -29.96
CA VAL A 243 2.27 17.58 -29.16
C VAL A 243 1.66 16.23 -28.78
N VAL A 244 1.72 15.87 -27.50
CA VAL A 244 1.15 14.63 -26.96
C VAL A 244 0.54 14.92 -25.59
N GLU A 245 -0.76 15.22 -25.57
CA GLU A 245 -1.46 15.59 -24.34
C GLU A 245 -1.40 14.48 -23.28
N ARG A 246 -1.38 14.90 -22.00
CA ARG A 246 -1.13 14.01 -20.84
C ARG A 246 -2.00 12.75 -20.81
N ASN A 247 -3.20 12.79 -21.37
CA ASN A 247 -4.20 11.71 -21.34
C ASN A 247 -3.89 10.51 -22.26
N VAL A 248 -2.97 10.64 -23.22
CA VAL A 248 -2.60 9.56 -24.17
C VAL A 248 -1.11 9.22 -24.15
N LEU A 249 -0.32 9.91 -23.33
CA LEU A 249 1.15 9.91 -23.38
C LEU A 249 1.76 8.51 -23.29
N GLU A 250 1.32 7.70 -22.33
CA GLU A 250 1.75 6.32 -22.10
C GLU A 250 1.66 5.48 -23.38
N TRP A 251 0.47 5.34 -23.96
CA TRP A 251 0.22 4.58 -25.19
C TRP A 251 0.93 5.13 -26.43
N ARG A 252 1.35 6.40 -26.41
CA ARG A 252 2.09 7.03 -27.50
C ARG A 252 3.61 6.79 -27.44
N PHE A 253 4.16 6.46 -26.27
CA PHE A 253 5.59 6.26 -26.07
C PHE A 253 6.02 4.84 -25.66
N ASP A 254 5.10 3.97 -25.22
CA ASP A 254 5.33 2.53 -25.11
C ASP A 254 5.73 1.91 -26.48
N PRO A 255 6.96 1.36 -26.64
CA PRO A 255 7.41 0.75 -27.90
C PRO A 255 6.62 -0.50 -28.34
N THR A 256 5.85 -1.11 -27.44
CA THR A 256 5.03 -2.30 -27.68
C THR A 256 3.58 -1.97 -28.06
N SER A 257 3.14 -0.74 -27.80
CA SER A 257 1.78 -0.25 -28.08
C SER A 257 1.49 -0.13 -29.58
N GLU A 258 0.34 -0.65 -30.03
CA GLU A 258 -0.16 -0.44 -31.40
C GLU A 258 -0.44 1.05 -31.71
N ALA A 259 -0.69 1.87 -30.68
CA ALA A 259 -0.97 3.30 -30.81
C ALA A 259 0.28 4.19 -30.78
N ARG A 260 1.49 3.61 -30.65
CA ARG A 260 2.75 4.35 -30.46
C ARG A 260 3.07 5.32 -31.60
N LEU A 261 3.83 6.36 -31.28
CA LEU A 261 4.43 7.23 -32.28
C LEU A 261 5.53 6.49 -33.04
N ALA A 262 5.71 6.81 -34.33
CA ALA A 262 6.72 6.19 -35.18
C ALA A 262 8.17 6.34 -34.66
N ILE A 263 8.43 7.34 -33.80
CA ILE A 263 9.73 7.59 -33.15
C ILE A 263 9.96 6.76 -31.89
N ALA A 264 8.90 6.27 -31.24
CA ALA A 264 8.97 5.43 -30.04
C ALA A 264 9.20 3.97 -30.44
N VAL A 265 10.40 3.64 -30.92
CA VAL A 265 10.79 2.30 -31.41
C VAL A 265 11.49 1.43 -30.37
N ASP A 266 12.02 2.05 -29.31
CA ASP A 266 12.74 1.38 -28.22
C ASP A 266 12.63 2.22 -26.92
N HIS A 267 13.13 1.66 -25.81
CA HIS A 267 13.08 2.27 -24.48
C HIS A 267 14.26 3.21 -24.18
N ASP A 268 15.22 3.34 -25.11
CA ASP A 268 16.39 4.21 -24.99
C ASP A 268 16.14 5.61 -25.60
N LEU A 269 14.95 5.89 -26.13
CA LEU A 269 14.53 7.24 -26.54
C LEU A 269 14.52 8.22 -25.36
N GLU A 270 15.23 9.35 -25.48
CA GLU A 270 15.24 10.39 -24.43
C GLU A 270 14.03 11.33 -24.58
N VAL A 271 12.94 10.95 -23.92
CA VAL A 271 11.67 11.72 -23.93
C VAL A 271 11.72 12.83 -22.89
N ILE A 272 11.80 14.09 -23.33
CA ILE A 272 11.85 15.29 -22.49
C ILE A 272 10.48 15.96 -22.51
N LEU A 273 9.74 15.85 -21.41
CA LEU A 273 8.39 16.42 -21.29
C LEU A 273 8.42 17.87 -20.81
N PHE A 274 7.45 18.68 -21.23
CA PHE A 274 7.12 19.94 -20.57
C PHE A 274 5.61 20.15 -20.48
N CYS A 275 5.18 20.72 -19.35
CA CYS A 275 3.90 21.42 -19.25
C CYS A 275 4.18 22.93 -19.03
N SER A 276 3.16 23.72 -18.68
CA SER A 276 3.30 25.16 -18.47
C SER A 276 4.41 25.54 -17.47
N GLU A 277 4.42 24.92 -16.28
CA GLU A 277 5.33 25.29 -15.17
C GLU A 277 6.23 24.14 -14.67
N GLY A 278 6.23 23.00 -15.35
CA GLY A 278 7.08 21.86 -14.96
C GLY A 278 6.60 21.09 -13.73
N TYR A 279 5.29 21.03 -13.48
CA TYR A 279 4.65 20.22 -12.43
C TYR A 279 4.17 18.87 -12.98
N THR A 280 3.12 18.89 -13.82
CA THR A 280 2.51 17.72 -14.46
C THR A 280 3.52 16.90 -15.26
N SER A 281 4.50 17.56 -15.88
CA SER A 281 5.58 16.91 -16.63
C SER A 281 6.48 16.03 -15.77
N SER A 282 6.72 16.39 -14.49
CA SER A 282 7.49 15.55 -13.57
C SER A 282 6.72 14.26 -13.24
N LEU A 283 5.41 14.36 -13.01
CA LEU A 283 4.55 13.19 -12.76
C LEU A 283 4.42 12.30 -14.02
N ALA A 284 4.39 12.91 -15.20
CA ALA A 284 4.31 12.21 -16.48
C ALA A 284 5.62 11.51 -16.86
N ALA A 285 6.78 12.13 -16.62
CA ALA A 285 8.07 11.52 -16.90
C ALA A 285 8.35 10.34 -15.95
N ALA A 286 7.90 10.45 -14.70
CA ALA A 286 7.91 9.34 -13.75
C ALA A 286 7.08 8.15 -14.26
N ALA A 287 5.87 8.38 -14.78
CA ALA A 287 5.04 7.32 -15.37
C ALA A 287 5.66 6.67 -16.63
N LEU A 288 6.35 7.45 -17.47
CA LEU A 288 7.10 6.89 -18.61
C LEU A 288 8.31 6.06 -18.17
N GLN A 289 9.02 6.44 -17.08
CA GLN A 289 10.03 5.58 -16.49
C GLN A 289 9.44 4.27 -15.93
N ASP A 290 8.22 4.30 -15.40
CA ASP A 290 7.53 3.12 -14.88
C ASP A 290 7.11 2.14 -15.99
N LEU A 291 6.93 2.65 -17.23
CA LEU A 291 6.82 1.86 -18.46
C LEU A 291 8.18 1.42 -19.04
N GLY A 292 9.29 1.71 -18.37
CA GLY A 292 10.63 1.31 -18.80
C GLY A 292 11.37 2.32 -19.70
N LEU A 293 10.77 3.46 -20.07
CA LEU A 293 11.50 4.55 -20.75
C LEU A 293 12.39 5.28 -19.74
N TRP A 294 13.47 4.64 -19.33
CA TRP A 294 14.35 5.04 -18.24
C TRP A 294 15.01 6.41 -18.43
N ARG A 295 15.11 6.89 -19.68
CA ARG A 295 15.62 8.23 -20.03
C ARG A 295 14.56 9.34 -20.01
N ALA A 296 13.28 9.02 -19.74
CA ALA A 296 12.23 10.01 -19.64
C ALA A 296 12.52 11.03 -18.52
N THR A 297 12.34 12.31 -18.82
CA THR A 297 12.60 13.42 -17.90
C THR A 297 11.76 14.65 -18.24
N ASP A 298 11.91 15.74 -17.50
CA ASP A 298 11.16 16.97 -17.76
C ASP A 298 11.96 18.28 -17.63
N VAL A 299 11.40 19.33 -18.24
CA VAL A 299 11.93 20.70 -18.19
C VAL A 299 11.57 21.38 -16.86
N VAL A 300 12.58 21.83 -16.13
CA VAL A 300 12.43 22.64 -14.90
C VAL A 300 11.73 23.96 -15.24
N GLY A 301 10.58 24.20 -14.63
CA GLY A 301 9.77 25.41 -14.85
C GLY A 301 9.00 25.43 -16.16
N GLY A 302 9.03 24.34 -16.95
CA GLY A 302 8.17 24.15 -18.11
C GLY A 302 8.31 25.19 -19.23
N PHE A 303 7.22 25.44 -19.92
CA PHE A 303 7.10 26.44 -20.98
C PHE A 303 7.42 27.86 -20.48
N HIS A 304 6.95 28.24 -19.28
CA HIS A 304 7.22 29.56 -18.72
C HIS A 304 8.73 29.80 -18.51
N ALA A 305 9.47 28.82 -18.00
CA ALA A 305 10.93 28.92 -17.88
C ALA A 305 11.63 28.92 -19.25
N TRP A 306 11.14 28.15 -20.23
CA TRP A 306 11.67 28.16 -21.59
C TRP A 306 11.58 29.53 -22.25
N CYS A 307 10.44 30.21 -22.12
CA CYS A 307 10.26 31.57 -22.60
C CYS A 307 11.10 32.58 -21.79
N ALA A 308 11.23 32.41 -20.46
CA ALA A 308 12.08 33.25 -19.62
C ALA A 308 13.58 33.11 -19.93
N ALA A 309 14.03 31.95 -20.41
CA ALA A 309 15.39 31.72 -20.92
C ALA A 309 15.64 32.34 -22.31
N GLY A 310 14.64 32.98 -22.92
CA GLY A 310 14.74 33.58 -24.26
C GLY A 310 14.81 32.57 -25.40
N LEU A 311 14.45 31.30 -25.14
CA LEU A 311 14.47 30.24 -26.15
C LEU A 311 13.27 30.34 -27.11
N ALA A 312 13.45 29.72 -28.28
CA ALA A 312 12.49 29.81 -29.38
C ALA A 312 11.09 29.33 -28.97
N ASN A 313 10.11 30.22 -29.13
CA ASN A 313 8.69 30.00 -28.91
C ASN A 313 7.92 30.73 -30.02
N ALA A 314 6.66 30.36 -30.24
CA ALA A 314 5.79 30.95 -31.25
C ALA A 314 4.34 31.03 -30.72
N PRO A 315 3.50 31.94 -31.26
CA PRO A 315 2.06 31.85 -31.04
C PRO A 315 1.50 30.54 -31.61
N PHE A 316 0.36 30.09 -31.09
CA PHE A 316 -0.42 29.01 -31.69
C PHE A 316 -1.02 29.47 -33.03
N GLY A 317 -1.16 28.55 -33.99
CA GLY A 317 -1.66 28.82 -35.35
C GLY A 317 -1.86 27.54 -36.16
#